data_AF-A0A950TNQ4-F1
#
_entry.id   AF-A0A950TNQ4-F1
#
_cell.length_a   1.000
_cell.length_b   1.000
_cell.length_c   1.000
_cell.angle_alpha   90.00
_cell.angle_beta   90.00
_cell.angle_gamma   90.00
#
_symmetry.space_group_name_H-M   'P 1'
#
loop_
_entity.id
_entity.type
_entity.pdbx_description
1 polymer ?
#
loop_
_entity_poly.entity_id
_entity_poly.type
_entity_poly.pdbx_seq_one_letter_code
_entity_poly.pdbx_strand_id
1 'polypeptide(L)'
;MDALLQLAALNAAYAACIDADRLEDWPAFFTERCLYKITTAENHRRGYAAGIVYADSQAMLRDRVAALREANIYERQAYRHIVGMPAVTGQEGAVITAETPFVVVRTMRDGRMDIFAAGAYLDKVVTGSDGELRFTE
;
A
#
# COMPACT_ATOMS: atom_id res chain seq x y z
N MET A 1 0.58 22.36 -4.65
CA MET A 1 -0.06 21.29 -5.44
C MET A 1 -1.34 20.91 -4.70
N ASP A 2 -2.42 20.60 -5.40
CA ASP A 2 -3.66 20.12 -4.76
C ASP A 2 -3.38 18.81 -3.99
N ALA A 3 -3.85 18.70 -2.75
CA ALA A 3 -3.63 17.53 -1.88
C ALA A 3 -4.13 16.24 -2.53
N LEU A 4 -5.23 16.33 -3.28
CA LEU A 4 -5.79 15.22 -4.04
C LEU A 4 -4.80 14.70 -5.11
N LEU A 5 -4.14 15.62 -5.83
CA LEU A 5 -3.17 15.26 -6.85
C LEU A 5 -1.90 14.67 -6.25
N GLN A 6 -1.46 15.17 -5.09
CA GLN A 6 -0.31 14.60 -4.37
C GLN A 6 -0.62 13.19 -3.86
N LEU A 7 -1.83 12.95 -3.34
CA LEU A 7 -2.29 11.62 -2.94
C LEU A 7 -2.34 10.66 -4.14
N ALA A 8 -2.91 11.09 -5.26
CA ALA A 8 -2.96 10.29 -6.48
C ALA A 8 -1.54 9.95 -6.98
N ALA A 9 -0.60 10.91 -6.92
CA ALA A 9 0.79 10.69 -7.28
C ALA A 9 1.49 9.71 -6.33
N LEU A 10 1.29 9.83 -5.01
CA LEU A 10 1.81 8.91 -4.00
C LEU A 10 1.32 7.47 -4.27
N ASN A 11 0.01 7.30 -4.46
CA ASN A 11 -0.59 6.00 -4.75
C ASN A 11 -0.09 5.39 -6.07
N ALA A 12 0.08 6.20 -7.11
CA ALA A 12 0.62 5.75 -8.39
C ALA A 12 2.09 5.29 -8.25
N ALA A 13 2.91 6.06 -7.54
CA ALA A 13 4.32 5.71 -7.30
C ALA A 13 4.46 4.45 -6.44
N TYR A 14 3.66 4.34 -5.38
CA TYR A 14 3.56 3.17 -4.50
C TYR A 14 3.22 1.90 -5.30
N ALA A 15 2.16 1.96 -6.10
CA ALA A 15 1.70 0.85 -6.91
C ALA A 15 2.74 0.45 -7.97
N ALA A 16 3.33 1.43 -8.66
CA ALA A 16 4.36 1.20 -9.67
C ALA A 16 5.63 0.56 -9.08
N CYS A 17 6.00 0.91 -7.85
CA CYS A 17 7.12 0.30 -7.13
C CYS A 17 6.88 -1.21 -6.90
N ILE A 18 5.70 -1.60 -6.44
CA ILE A 18 5.33 -2.99 -6.23
C ILE A 18 5.26 -3.75 -7.57
N ASP A 19 4.57 -3.19 -8.57
CA ASP A 19 4.40 -3.80 -9.88
C ASP A 19 5.72 -4.03 -10.63
N ALA A 20 6.71 -3.15 -10.39
CA ALA A 20 8.05 -3.25 -10.98
C ALA A 20 9.01 -4.14 -10.17
N ASP A 21 8.52 -4.82 -9.14
CA ASP A 21 9.31 -5.66 -8.23
C ASP A 21 10.48 -4.91 -7.55
N ARG A 22 10.36 -3.58 -7.37
CA ARG A 22 11.35 -2.74 -6.64
C ARG A 22 11.03 -2.67 -5.15
N LEU A 23 10.77 -3.81 -4.54
CA LEU A 23 10.21 -3.89 -3.18
C LEU A 23 11.13 -3.27 -2.11
N GLU A 24 12.42 -3.18 -2.38
CA GLU A 24 13.41 -2.53 -1.51
C GLU A 24 13.17 -1.01 -1.36
N ASP A 25 12.57 -0.37 -2.37
CA ASP A 25 12.21 1.05 -2.35
C ASP A 25 10.88 1.31 -1.63
N TRP A 26 10.01 0.29 -1.54
CA TRP A 26 8.64 0.41 -1.06
C TRP A 26 8.50 0.97 0.37
N PRO A 27 9.36 0.61 1.35
CA PRO A 27 9.27 1.20 2.70
C PRO A 27 9.46 2.73 2.73
N ALA A 28 10.07 3.34 1.70
CA ALA A 28 10.32 4.79 1.66
C ALA A 28 9.05 5.63 1.50
N PHE A 29 7.94 5.04 1.05
CA PHE A 29 6.63 5.70 0.99
C PHE A 29 6.00 5.92 2.37
N PHE A 30 6.56 5.32 3.42
CA PHE A 30 6.04 5.38 4.79
C PHE A 30 6.94 6.23 5.68
N THR A 31 6.35 6.83 6.72
CA THR A 31 7.11 7.41 7.83
C THR A 31 7.82 6.33 8.64
N GLU A 32 8.87 6.68 9.39
CA GLU A 32 9.59 5.71 10.23
C GLU A 32 8.66 4.98 11.23
N ARG A 33 7.77 5.75 11.85
CA ARG A 33 6.65 5.26 12.66
C ARG A 33 5.41 5.21 11.77
N CYS A 34 5.05 4.02 11.30
CA CYS A 34 3.88 3.80 10.45
C CYS A 34 3.20 2.50 10.84
N LEU A 35 1.92 2.37 10.52
CA LEU A 35 1.22 1.10 10.55
C LEU A 35 0.92 0.67 9.12
N TYR A 36 1.22 -0.58 8.76
CA TYR A 36 0.78 -1.18 7.52
C TYR A 36 0.02 -2.45 7.84
N LYS A 37 -1.22 -2.52 7.37
CA LYS A 37 -2.12 -3.65 7.64
C LYS A 37 -2.91 -4.03 6.40
N ILE A 38 -2.92 -5.32 6.10
CA ILE A 38 -3.86 -5.90 5.14
C ILE A 38 -4.83 -6.77 5.93
N THR A 39 -6.12 -6.53 5.81
CA THR A 39 -7.17 -7.36 6.42
C THR A 39 -8.38 -7.47 5.50
N THR A 40 -9.32 -8.35 5.83
CA THR A 40 -10.56 -8.49 5.07
C THR A 40 -11.54 -7.38 5.44
N ALA A 41 -12.42 -7.01 4.51
CA ALA A 41 -13.49 -6.05 4.79
C ALA A 41 -14.41 -6.51 5.93
N GLU A 42 -14.57 -7.82 6.15
CA GLU A 42 -15.33 -8.36 7.27
C GLU A 42 -14.61 -8.17 8.61
N ASN A 43 -13.31 -8.50 8.69
CA ASN A 43 -12.53 -8.28 9.89
C ASN A 43 -12.45 -6.79 10.25
N HIS A 44 -12.28 -5.92 9.24
CA HIS A 44 -12.31 -4.48 9.43
C HIS A 44 -13.64 -4.01 10.02
N ARG A 45 -14.78 -4.41 9.43
CA ARG A 45 -16.12 -4.07 9.94
C ARG A 45 -16.39 -4.59 11.34
N ARG A 46 -15.78 -5.72 11.74
CA ARG A 46 -15.91 -6.32 13.08
C ARG A 46 -14.89 -5.81 14.10
N GLY A 47 -13.96 -4.96 13.70
CA GLY A 47 -12.90 -4.43 14.58
C GLY A 47 -11.89 -5.48 15.03
N TYR A 48 -11.71 -6.57 14.29
CA TYR A 48 -10.76 -7.62 14.66
C TYR A 48 -9.32 -7.22 14.33
N ALA A 49 -8.41 -7.46 15.29
CA ALA A 49 -6.99 -7.14 15.16
C ALA A 49 -6.25 -8.07 14.17
N ALA A 50 -6.78 -9.27 13.91
CA ALA A 50 -6.16 -10.22 13.01
C ALA A 50 -6.15 -9.70 11.55
N GLY A 51 -4.94 -9.41 11.06
CA GLY A 51 -4.66 -9.06 9.67
C GLY A 51 -3.90 -10.18 8.95
N ILE A 52 -4.00 -10.20 7.63
CA ILE A 52 -3.17 -11.03 6.74
C ILE A 52 -1.72 -10.55 6.78
N VAL A 53 -1.53 -9.23 6.87
CA VAL A 53 -0.23 -8.58 7.03
C VAL A 53 -0.35 -7.54 8.13
N TYR A 54 0.67 -7.45 8.97
CA TYR A 54 0.80 -6.45 10.03
C TYR A 54 2.27 -6.05 10.15
N ALA A 55 2.54 -4.76 10.11
CA ALA A 55 3.84 -4.16 10.38
C ALA A 55 3.63 -2.78 11.00
N ASP A 56 4.20 -2.52 12.18
CA ASP A 56 4.00 -1.28 12.94
C ASP A 56 5.21 -0.34 12.92
N SER A 57 6.12 -0.56 11.97
CA SER A 57 7.25 0.33 11.70
C SER A 57 7.79 0.13 10.29
N GLN A 58 8.47 1.14 9.77
CA GLN A 58 9.20 1.03 8.49
C GLN A 58 10.26 -0.09 8.53
N ALA A 59 10.85 -0.37 9.70
CA ALA A 59 11.80 -1.46 9.88
C ALA A 59 11.15 -2.83 9.60
N MET A 60 9.95 -3.08 10.14
CA MET A 60 9.22 -4.32 9.85
C MET A 60 8.83 -4.46 8.38
N LEU A 61 8.60 -3.34 7.67
CA LEU A 61 8.39 -3.36 6.22
C LEU A 61 9.64 -3.85 5.50
N ARG A 62 10.84 -3.38 5.90
CA ARG A 62 12.12 -3.83 5.34
C ARG A 62 12.38 -5.30 5.63
N ASP A 63 12.13 -5.76 6.86
CA ASP A 63 12.27 -7.17 7.25
C ASP A 63 11.36 -8.07 6.40
N ARG A 64 10.13 -7.62 6.14
CA ARG A 64 9.20 -8.33 5.25
C ARG A 64 9.75 -8.44 3.82
N VAL A 65 10.31 -7.36 3.28
CA VAL A 65 10.92 -7.38 1.93
C VAL A 65 12.10 -8.35 1.89
N ALA A 66 12.97 -8.32 2.90
CA ALA A 66 14.10 -9.26 3.00
C ALA A 66 13.62 -10.72 3.04
N ALA A 67 12.63 -11.03 3.88
CA ALA A 67 12.05 -12.37 3.98
C ALA A 67 11.42 -12.85 2.66
N LEU A 68 10.78 -11.94 1.89
CA LEU A 68 10.23 -12.26 0.57
C LEU A 68 11.32 -12.64 -0.44
N ARG A 69 12.50 -12.01 -0.37
CA ARG A 69 13.64 -12.31 -1.26
C ARG A 69 14.34 -13.62 -0.90
N GLU A 70 14.45 -13.94 0.38
CA GLU A 70 15.10 -15.16 0.85
C GLU A 70 14.22 -16.41 0.66
N ALA A 71 12.91 -16.30 0.87
CA ALA A 71 11.99 -17.44 0.86
C ALA A 71 11.52 -17.87 -0.54
N ASN A 72 12.26 -17.55 -1.60
CA ASN A 72 11.84 -17.58 -3.02
C ASN A 72 11.56 -19.00 -3.60
N ILE A 73 10.56 -19.69 -3.05
CA ILE A 73 10.01 -20.98 -3.50
C ILE A 73 8.74 -20.77 -4.34
N TYR A 74 8.33 -19.51 -4.57
CA TYR A 74 7.08 -19.21 -5.28
C TYR A 74 7.26 -19.03 -6.78
N GLU A 75 6.28 -19.54 -7.52
CA GLU A 75 6.17 -19.36 -8.97
C GLU A 75 6.16 -17.86 -9.32
N ARG A 76 6.99 -17.48 -10.31
CA ARG A 76 7.03 -16.10 -10.83
C ARG A 76 5.65 -15.71 -11.37
N GLN A 77 5.03 -14.74 -10.71
CA GLN A 77 3.76 -14.12 -11.07
C GLN A 77 3.98 -12.60 -11.19
N ALA A 78 3.22 -11.95 -12.07
CA ALA A 78 3.25 -10.50 -12.24
C ALA A 78 1.98 -9.88 -11.65
N TYR A 79 2.10 -8.70 -11.07
CA TYR A 79 0.98 -7.93 -10.55
C TYR A 79 0.79 -6.65 -11.36
N ARG A 80 -0.46 -6.22 -11.46
CA ARG A 80 -0.83 -4.90 -11.98
C ARG A 80 -1.86 -4.29 -11.05
N HIS A 81 -1.50 -3.18 -10.44
CA HIS A 81 -2.43 -2.37 -9.66
C HIS A 81 -3.20 -1.41 -10.58
N ILE A 82 -4.52 -1.41 -10.44
CA ILE A 82 -5.43 -0.42 -11.01
C ILE A 82 -5.98 0.36 -9.82
N VAL A 83 -5.45 1.57 -9.61
CA VAL A 83 -5.80 2.41 -8.46
C VAL A 83 -6.73 3.52 -8.93
N GLY A 84 -7.86 3.68 -8.25
CA GLY A 84 -8.82 4.74 -8.52
C GLY A 84 -8.38 6.09 -7.96
N MET A 85 -9.22 7.10 -8.17
CA MET A 85 -8.98 8.42 -7.55
C MET A 85 -9.18 8.35 -6.04
N PRO A 86 -8.26 8.91 -5.23
CA PRO A 86 -8.46 9.03 -3.80
C PRO A 86 -9.65 9.94 -3.50
N ALA A 87 -10.40 9.64 -2.45
CA ALA A 87 -11.35 10.55 -1.82
C ALA A 87 -10.75 11.02 -0.50
N VAL A 88 -10.54 12.33 -0.35
CA VAL A 88 -10.15 12.92 0.95
C VAL A 88 -11.36 12.88 1.86
N THR A 89 -11.26 12.17 2.98
CA THR A 89 -12.35 11.95 3.94
C THR A 89 -12.24 12.85 5.17
N GLY A 90 -11.08 13.49 5.38
CA GLY A 90 -10.85 14.37 6.51
C GLY A 90 -9.44 14.95 6.55
N GLN A 91 -9.26 15.93 7.41
CA GLN A 91 -7.97 16.54 7.70
C GLN A 91 -7.93 17.02 9.16
N GLU A 92 -6.98 16.49 9.92
CA GLU A 92 -6.75 16.85 11.32
C GLU A 92 -5.32 17.37 11.47
N GLY A 93 -5.18 18.69 11.57
CA GLY A 93 -3.87 19.34 11.57
C GLY A 93 -3.10 19.03 10.28
N ALA A 94 -1.97 18.32 10.42
CA ALA A 94 -1.11 17.91 9.31
C ALA A 94 -1.45 16.54 8.72
N VAL A 95 -2.38 15.80 9.34
CA VAL A 95 -2.79 14.46 8.89
C VAL A 95 -3.97 14.59 7.94
N ILE A 96 -3.84 13.99 6.76
CA ILE A 96 -4.93 13.86 5.79
C ILE A 96 -5.40 12.40 5.83
N THR A 97 -6.72 12.19 5.95
CA THR A 97 -7.32 10.86 5.79
C THR A 97 -7.92 10.71 4.40
N ALA A 98 -7.67 9.57 3.77
CA ALA A 98 -8.16 9.30 2.43
C ALA A 98 -8.62 7.85 2.27
N GLU A 99 -9.58 7.64 1.38
CA GLU A 99 -9.98 6.31 0.93
C GLU A 99 -9.71 6.19 -0.57
N THR A 100 -9.01 5.13 -0.99
CA THR A 100 -8.65 4.92 -2.40
C THR A 100 -9.03 3.52 -2.85
N PRO A 101 -9.97 3.35 -3.79
CA PRO A 101 -10.33 2.02 -4.29
C PRO A 101 -9.21 1.45 -5.18
N PHE A 102 -9.01 0.14 -5.13
CA PHE A 102 -8.05 -0.55 -5.98
C PHE A 102 -8.55 -1.92 -6.46
N VAL A 103 -8.00 -2.37 -7.58
CA VAL A 103 -8.03 -3.76 -8.05
C VAL A 103 -6.61 -4.18 -8.41
N VAL A 104 -6.20 -5.37 -7.98
CA VAL A 104 -4.94 -6.00 -8.39
C VAL A 104 -5.25 -7.15 -9.32
N VAL A 105 -4.73 -7.07 -10.54
CA VAL A 105 -4.73 -8.18 -11.48
C VAL A 105 -3.43 -8.95 -11.32
N ARG A 106 -3.51 -10.27 -11.23
CA ARG A 106 -2.35 -11.16 -11.26
C ARG A 106 -2.29 -11.91 -12.57
N THR A 107 -1.11 -11.93 -13.18
CA THR A 107 -0.80 -12.74 -14.36
C THR A 107 0.12 -13.89 -13.98
N MET A 108 -0.34 -15.12 -14.20
CA MET A 108 0.41 -16.35 -13.99
C MET A 108 1.34 -16.63 -15.19
N ARG A 109 2.27 -17.58 -15.05
CA ARG A 109 3.26 -17.92 -16.09
C ARG A 109 2.62 -18.43 -17.39
N ASP A 110 1.48 -19.09 -17.30
CA ASP A 110 0.68 -19.56 -18.44
C ASP A 110 -0.11 -18.44 -19.14
N GLY A 111 0.00 -17.21 -18.64
CA GLY A 111 -0.71 -16.03 -19.16
C GLY A 111 -2.12 -15.86 -18.59
N ARG A 112 -2.61 -16.77 -17.74
CA ARG A 112 -3.91 -16.59 -17.09
C ARG A 112 -3.89 -15.34 -16.22
N MET A 113 -4.93 -14.53 -16.35
CA MET A 113 -5.14 -13.32 -15.57
C MET A 113 -6.37 -13.46 -14.68
N ASP A 114 -6.22 -13.18 -13.39
CA ASP A 114 -7.31 -13.22 -12.41
C ASP A 114 -7.29 -11.96 -11.55
N ILE A 115 -8.46 -11.55 -11.04
CA ILE A 115 -8.52 -10.55 -9.96
C ILE A 115 -7.94 -11.18 -8.70
N PHE A 116 -6.76 -10.72 -8.29
CA PHE A 116 -6.06 -11.20 -7.11
C PHE A 116 -6.62 -10.59 -5.83
N ALA A 117 -6.89 -9.29 -5.85
CA ALA A 117 -7.48 -8.55 -4.75
C ALA A 117 -8.29 -7.37 -5.28
N ALA A 118 -9.35 -7.01 -4.58
CA ALA A 118 -10.09 -5.77 -4.79
C ALA A 118 -10.50 -5.22 -3.42
N GLY A 119 -10.40 -3.91 -3.24
CA GLY A 119 -10.66 -3.29 -1.95
C GLY A 119 -10.43 -1.79 -2.00
N ALA A 120 -10.14 -1.22 -0.83
CA ALA A 120 -9.76 0.17 -0.68
C ALA A 120 -8.58 0.29 0.28
N TYR A 121 -7.69 1.23 0.01
CA TYR A 121 -6.74 1.75 0.97
C TYR A 121 -7.47 2.74 1.89
N LEU A 122 -7.20 2.67 3.19
CA LEU A 122 -7.78 3.53 4.22
C LEU A 122 -6.62 4.25 4.90
N ASP A 123 -6.15 5.31 4.26
CA ASP A 123 -4.83 5.84 4.52
C ASP A 123 -4.87 7.05 5.44
N LYS A 124 -3.85 7.17 6.28
CA LYS A 124 -3.44 8.43 6.89
C LYS A 124 -2.12 8.84 6.29
N VAL A 125 -2.04 10.07 5.79
CA VAL A 125 -0.80 10.61 5.24
C VAL A 125 -0.41 11.93 5.89
N VAL A 126 0.90 12.20 5.89
CA VAL A 126 1.48 13.46 6.33
C VAL A 126 2.48 13.97 5.31
N THR A 127 2.65 15.28 5.26
CA THR A 127 3.72 15.90 4.47
C THR A 127 5.05 15.78 5.22
N GLY A 128 6.04 15.14 4.60
CA GLY A 128 7.39 15.06 5.11
C GLY A 128 8.15 16.40 5.01
N SER A 129 9.35 16.44 5.57
CA SER A 129 10.21 17.63 5.56
C SER A 129 10.66 18.06 4.17
N ASP A 130 10.66 17.15 3.20
CA ASP A 130 10.93 17.36 1.78
C ASP A 130 9.69 17.80 0.97
N GLY A 131 8.53 17.93 1.63
CA GLY A 131 7.28 18.33 0.97
C GLY A 131 6.53 17.18 0.29
N GLU A 132 7.04 15.95 0.37
CA GLU A 132 6.38 14.76 -0.18
C GLU A 132 5.41 14.14 0.83
N LEU A 133 4.29 13.61 0.35
CA LEU A 133 3.37 12.86 1.20
C LEU A 133 3.94 11.48 1.53
N ARG A 134 3.76 11.04 2.77
CA ARG A 134 4.09 9.70 3.24
C ARG A 134 2.95 9.09 4.03
N PHE A 135 2.79 7.78 3.93
CA PHE A 135 1.84 7.01 4.71
C PHE A 135 2.28 6.91 6.18
N THR A 136 1.34 7.14 7.09
CA THR A 136 1.48 6.86 8.53
C THR A 136 0.62 5.68 8.96
N GLU A 137 -0.46 5.38 8.23
CA GLU A 137 -1.33 4.20 8.36
C GLU A 137 -1.91 3.82 7.00
#